data_AF-A0A149TFQ6-F1
#
_entry.id   AF-A0A149TFQ6-F1
#
_cell.length_a   1.000
_cell.length_b   1.000
_cell.length_c   1.000
_cell.angle_alpha   90.00
_cell.angle_beta   90.00
_cell.angle_gamma   90.00
#
_symmetry.space_group_name_H-M   'P 1'
#
loop_
_entity.id
_entity.type
_entity.pdbx_description
1 polymer ?
#
loop_
_entity_poly.entity_id
_entity_poly.type
_entity_poly.pdbx_seq_one_letter_code
_entity_poly.pdbx_strand_id
1 'polypeptide(L)'
;MSHIQAHIGRLITRPALFDRPAPQTRSGFEQLLTEIHPRVHAKARELFVNMQGCHNQAGICDGYRDYDDARIWSANAFRIGEQLDELLSANLIRDSVPGILEKTLDCRPVTTSAIEEIDRARLHDWCWRMVDVLRAVAPPAQGRA
;
A
#
# COMPACT_ATOMS: atom_id res chain seq x y z
N MET A 1 -16.55 -35.66 2.36
CA MET A 1 -15.56 -34.83 3.08
C MET A 1 -14.82 -34.00 2.05
N SER A 2 -15.03 -32.69 2.03
CA SER A 2 -14.26 -31.75 1.21
C SER A 2 -14.21 -30.42 1.96
N HIS A 3 -13.03 -30.09 2.48
CA HIS A 3 -12.76 -28.82 3.13
C HIS A 3 -12.48 -27.77 2.05
N ILE A 4 -13.40 -26.81 1.89
CA ILE A 4 -13.12 -25.57 1.17
C ILE A 4 -12.22 -24.75 2.09
N GLN A 5 -10.94 -24.73 1.76
CA GLN A 5 -9.95 -23.90 2.41
C GLN A 5 -10.17 -22.46 1.92
N ALA A 6 -10.87 -21.66 2.72
CA ALA A 6 -11.06 -20.24 2.45
C ALA A 6 -9.68 -19.57 2.48
N HIS A 7 -9.21 -19.15 1.30
CA HIS A 7 -8.07 -18.26 1.17
C HIS A 7 -8.48 -16.93 1.80
N ILE A 8 -8.12 -16.74 3.07
CA ILE A 8 -8.18 -15.43 3.72
C ILE A 8 -7.12 -14.58 3.04
N GLY A 9 -7.51 -13.94 1.94
CA GLY A 9 -6.71 -12.91 1.30
C GLY A 9 -6.42 -11.85 2.35
N ARG A 10 -5.13 -11.61 2.61
CA ARG A 10 -4.68 -10.42 3.34
C ARG A 10 -5.37 -9.22 2.70
N LEU A 11 -6.26 -8.56 3.45
CA LEU A 11 -6.55 -7.14 3.25
C LEU A 11 -5.24 -6.41 3.53
N ILE A 12 -4.37 -6.35 2.52
CA ILE A 12 -3.30 -5.36 2.47
C ILE A 12 -4.06 -4.06 2.29
N THR A 13 -4.22 -3.33 3.39
CA THR A 13 -4.73 -1.96 3.39
C THR A 13 -3.89 -1.22 2.35
N ARG A 14 -4.47 -0.96 1.18
CA ARG A 14 -3.82 -0.18 0.12
C ARG A 14 -3.41 1.14 0.77
N PRO A 15 -2.13 1.56 0.68
CA PRO A 15 -1.71 2.82 1.25
C PRO A 15 -2.56 3.97 0.71
N ALA A 16 -2.85 4.97 1.55
CA ALA A 16 -3.74 6.10 1.22
C ALA A 16 -3.32 6.94 0.00
N LEU A 17 -2.15 6.68 -0.59
CA LEU A 17 -1.74 7.24 -1.88
C LEU A 17 -2.73 6.91 -3.01
N PHE A 18 -3.38 5.74 -2.95
CA PHE A 18 -4.20 5.20 -4.05
C PHE A 18 -5.66 5.68 -4.04
N ASP A 19 -6.07 6.47 -3.05
CA ASP A 19 -7.36 7.19 -3.07
C ASP A 19 -7.25 8.52 -3.83
N ARG A 20 -6.03 8.95 -4.19
CA ARG A 20 -5.81 10.15 -5.01
C ARG A 20 -5.88 9.76 -6.49
N PRO A 21 -6.51 10.60 -7.35
CA PRO A 21 -6.45 10.39 -8.79
C PRO A 21 -5.00 10.37 -9.25
N ALA A 22 -4.64 9.42 -10.13
CA ALA A 22 -3.30 9.34 -10.69
C ALA A 22 -2.88 10.72 -11.23
N PRO A 23 -1.67 11.19 -10.94
CA PRO A 23 -1.25 12.54 -11.30
C PRO A 23 -1.31 12.70 -12.82
N GLN A 24 -2.16 13.60 -13.31
CA GLN A 24 -2.30 13.87 -14.75
C GLN A 24 -1.26 14.88 -15.25
N THR A 25 -0.53 15.51 -14.33
CA THR A 25 0.45 16.56 -14.60
C THR A 25 1.83 16.15 -14.11
N ARG A 26 2.87 16.60 -14.83
CA ARG A 26 4.27 16.36 -14.46
C ARG A 26 4.60 16.90 -13.06
N SER A 27 4.04 18.04 -12.68
CA SER A 27 4.23 18.62 -11.34
C SER A 27 3.64 17.75 -10.23
N GLY A 28 2.43 17.22 -10.43
CA GLY A 28 1.81 16.30 -9.47
C GLY A 28 2.58 14.98 -9.35
N PHE A 29 3.14 14.49 -10.46
CA PHE A 29 3.97 13.28 -10.46
C PHE A 29 5.30 13.47 -9.72
N GLU A 30 5.99 14.59 -9.93
CA GLU A 30 7.24 14.88 -9.21
C GLU A 30 7.00 15.07 -7.70
N GLN A 31 5.86 15.63 -7.31
CA GLN A 31 5.46 15.68 -5.89
C GLN A 31 5.27 14.27 -5.32
N LEU A 32 4.61 13.38 -6.05
CA LEU A 32 4.44 11.98 -5.64
C LEU A 32 5.77 11.27 -5.43
N LEU A 33 6.77 11.52 -6.28
CA LEU A 33 8.09 10.91 -6.15
C LEU A 33 8.79 11.26 -4.83
N THR A 34 8.46 12.39 -4.20
CA THR A 34 9.02 12.73 -2.88
C THR A 34 8.62 11.75 -1.78
N GLU A 35 7.50 11.04 -1.95
CA GLU A 35 6.94 10.05 -1.02
C GLU A 35 7.44 8.62 -1.34
N ILE A 36 8.28 8.45 -2.36
CA ILE A 36 8.74 7.15 -2.90
C ILE A 36 10.27 7.04 -2.82
N HIS A 37 10.77 5.81 -2.65
CA HIS A 37 12.20 5.55 -2.57
C HIS A 37 12.98 6.07 -3.82
N PRO A 38 14.06 6.88 -3.66
CA PRO A 38 14.77 7.52 -4.78
C PRO A 38 15.30 6.58 -5.87
N ARG A 39 15.67 5.35 -5.51
CA ARG A 39 16.19 4.35 -6.45
C ARG A 39 15.24 4.01 -7.60
N VAL A 40 13.92 4.16 -7.40
CA VAL A 40 12.94 3.85 -8.45
C VAL A 40 12.47 5.07 -9.22
N HIS A 41 12.90 6.28 -8.85
CA HIS A 41 12.45 7.52 -9.49
C HIS A 41 12.71 7.56 -11.00
N ALA A 42 13.89 7.11 -11.44
CA ALA A 42 14.23 7.08 -12.86
C ALA A 42 13.27 6.18 -13.65
N LYS A 43 12.98 4.98 -13.13
CA LYS A 43 12.06 4.05 -13.77
C LYS A 43 10.62 4.54 -13.73
N ALA A 44 10.20 5.13 -12.63
CA ALA A 44 8.88 5.72 -12.49
C ALA A 44 8.67 6.87 -13.49
N ARG A 45 9.66 7.75 -13.68
CA ARG A 45 9.61 8.83 -14.69
C ARG A 45 9.51 8.28 -16.11
N GLU A 46 10.28 7.26 -16.44
CA GLU A 46 10.23 6.60 -17.75
C GLU A 46 8.82 6.04 -18.03
N LEU A 47 8.25 5.30 -17.09
CA LEU A 47 6.89 4.74 -17.20
C LEU A 47 5.84 5.85 -17.31
N PHE A 48 5.96 6.92 -16.53
CA PHE A 48 5.05 8.07 -16.60
C PHE A 48 5.07 8.75 -17.98
N VAL A 49 6.26 9.01 -18.52
CA VAL A 49 6.42 9.61 -19.85
C VAL A 49 5.86 8.69 -20.93
N ASN A 50 6.13 7.39 -20.87
CA ASN A 50 5.63 6.43 -21.84
C ASN A 50 4.10 6.30 -21.79
N MET A 51 3.51 6.28 -20.60
CA MET A 51 2.05 6.27 -20.41
C MET A 51 1.41 7.51 -21.04
N GLN A 52 1.99 8.69 -20.79
CA GLN A 52 1.49 9.95 -21.36
C GLN A 52 1.66 9.99 -22.89
N GLY A 53 2.76 9.44 -23.41
CA GLY A 53 2.96 9.26 -24.85
C GLY A 53 1.88 8.39 -25.50
N CYS A 54 1.55 7.24 -24.88
CA CYS A 54 0.48 6.37 -25.35
C CYS A 54 -0.90 7.06 -25.30
N HIS A 55 -1.21 7.82 -24.26
CA HIS A 55 -2.46 8.59 -24.19
C HIS A 55 -2.56 9.65 -25.30
N ASN A 56 -1.47 10.37 -25.56
CA ASN A 56 -1.43 11.35 -26.64
C ASN A 56 -1.63 10.68 -28.00
N GLN A 57 -0.98 9.55 -28.24
CA GLN A 57 -1.13 8.80 -29.49
C GLN A 57 -2.55 8.25 -29.68
N ALA A 58 -3.17 7.77 -28.60
CA ALA A 58 -4.57 7.35 -28.63
C ALA A 58 -5.50 8.51 -29.04
N GLY A 59 -5.29 9.71 -28.48
CA GLY A 59 -6.05 10.91 -28.85
C GLY A 59 -5.81 11.35 -30.31
N ILE A 60 -4.59 11.20 -30.82
CA ILE A 60 -4.28 11.48 -32.23
C ILE A 60 -5.03 10.51 -33.16
N CYS A 61 -4.96 9.20 -32.88
CA CYS A 61 -5.65 8.17 -33.67
C CYS A 61 -7.17 8.37 -33.63
N ASP A 62 -7.74 8.69 -32.47
CA ASP A 62 -9.17 8.99 -32.31
C ASP A 62 -9.59 10.22 -33.14
N GLY A 63 -8.75 11.27 -33.15
CA GLY A 63 -8.94 12.45 -33.99
C GLY A 63 -8.95 12.15 -35.50
N TYR A 64 -8.18 11.16 -35.94
CA TYR A 64 -8.20 10.65 -37.33
C TYR A 64 -9.31 9.62 -37.58
N ARG A 65 -10.15 9.31 -36.58
CA ARG A 65 -11.18 8.26 -36.60
C ARG A 65 -10.62 6.85 -36.79
N ASP A 66 -9.36 6.65 -36.45
CA ASP A 66 -8.73 5.34 -36.37
C ASP A 66 -8.95 4.76 -34.97
N TYR A 67 -10.16 4.24 -34.76
CA TYR A 67 -10.61 3.76 -33.45
C TYR A 67 -9.91 2.48 -32.99
N ASP A 68 -9.44 1.66 -33.94
CA ASP A 68 -8.72 0.43 -33.62
C ASP A 68 -7.35 0.75 -33.05
N ASP A 69 -6.58 1.63 -33.70
CA ASP A 69 -5.30 2.07 -33.18
C ASP A 69 -5.46 2.89 -31.90
N ALA A 70 -6.47 3.76 -31.81
CA ALA A 70 -6.76 4.50 -30.58
C ALA A 70 -7.00 3.54 -29.39
N ARG A 71 -7.75 2.45 -29.61
CA ARG A 71 -7.99 1.42 -28.59
C ARG A 71 -6.69 0.68 -28.21
N ILE A 72 -5.83 0.35 -29.18
CA ILE A 72 -4.54 -0.30 -28.92
C ILE A 72 -3.64 0.60 -28.07
N TRP A 73 -3.50 1.87 -28.46
CA TRP A 73 -2.70 2.84 -27.71
C TRP A 73 -3.26 3.09 -26.30
N SER A 74 -4.58 3.17 -26.15
CA SER A 74 -5.22 3.28 -24.84
C SER A 74 -4.98 2.04 -23.96
N ALA A 75 -5.04 0.84 -24.53
CA ALA A 75 -4.75 -0.40 -23.80
C ALA A 75 -3.28 -0.48 -23.36
N ASN A 76 -2.35 0.00 -24.20
CA ASN A 76 -0.94 0.11 -23.84
C ASN A 76 -0.71 1.13 -22.73
N ALA A 77 -1.37 2.30 -22.78
CA ALA A 77 -1.31 3.29 -21.71
C ALA A 77 -1.79 2.70 -20.38
N PHE A 78 -2.89 1.94 -20.40
CA PHE A 78 -3.41 1.25 -19.22
C PHE A 78 -2.41 0.26 -18.63
N ARG A 79 -1.82 -0.62 -19.44
CA ARG A 79 -0.79 -1.58 -18.98
C ARG A 79 0.43 -0.90 -18.36
N ILE A 80 0.90 0.19 -18.96
CA ILE A 80 2.03 0.96 -18.40
C ILE A 80 1.62 1.62 -17.08
N GLY A 81 0.37 2.11 -16.99
CA GLY A 81 -0.21 2.62 -15.76
C GLY A 81 -0.23 1.59 -14.63
N GLU A 82 -0.62 0.35 -14.91
CA GLU A 82 -0.57 -0.75 -13.91
C GLU A 82 0.86 -1.03 -13.42
N GLN A 83 1.84 -1.06 -14.34
CA GLN A 83 3.25 -1.24 -13.97
C GLN A 83 3.78 -0.08 -13.12
N LEU A 84 3.35 1.14 -13.42
CA LEU A 84 3.69 2.32 -12.63
C LEU A 84 3.05 2.25 -11.23
N ASP A 85 1.78 1.86 -11.13
CA ASP A 85 1.06 1.68 -9.86
C ASP A 85 1.76 0.62 -8.96
N GLU A 86 2.13 -0.50 -9.55
CA GLU A 86 2.86 -1.56 -8.86
C GLU A 86 4.24 -1.07 -8.37
N LEU A 87 4.99 -0.37 -9.21
CA LEU A 87 6.30 0.17 -8.84
C LEU A 87 6.19 1.18 -7.68
N LEU A 88 5.21 2.08 -7.74
CA LEU A 88 5.00 3.11 -6.71
C LEU A 88 4.52 2.49 -5.39
N SER A 89 3.54 1.57 -5.45
CA SER A 89 3.00 0.89 -4.26
C SER A 89 4.06 0.06 -3.52
N ALA A 90 4.93 -0.62 -4.26
CA ALA A 90 5.99 -1.43 -3.69
C ALA A 90 7.11 -0.61 -3.04
N ASN A 91 7.29 0.65 -3.44
CA ASN A 91 8.40 1.52 -3.03
C ASN A 91 7.97 2.73 -2.21
N LEU A 92 6.74 2.72 -1.69
CA LEU A 92 6.24 3.75 -0.81
C LEU A 92 7.14 3.87 0.43
N ILE A 93 7.62 5.08 0.70
CA ILE A 93 8.24 5.37 1.99
C ILE A 93 7.09 5.38 2.99
N ARG A 94 6.86 4.25 3.67
CA ARG A 94 5.89 4.21 4.76
C ARG A 94 6.38 5.17 5.83
N ASP A 95 5.56 6.17 6.16
CA ASP A 95 5.78 6.98 7.35
C ASP A 95 6.05 6.04 8.52
N SER A 96 7.12 6.33 9.27
CA SER A 96 7.39 5.67 10.54
C SER A 96 6.13 5.76 11.39
N VAL A 97 5.58 4.61 11.78
CA VAL A 97 4.37 4.54 12.61
C VAL A 97 4.56 5.47 13.81
N PRO A 98 3.74 6.52 13.98
CA PRO A 98 3.84 7.41 15.12
C PRO A 98 3.61 6.58 16.38
N GLY A 99 4.67 6.37 17.17
CA GLY A 99 4.60 5.60 18.41
C GLY A 99 5.73 4.58 18.61
N ILE A 100 6.49 4.22 17.56
CA ILE A 100 7.76 3.54 17.77
C ILE A 100 8.81 4.64 17.82
N LEU A 101 9.17 5.09 19.02
CA LEU A 101 10.46 5.76 19.20
C LEU A 101 11.49 4.84 18.57
N GLU A 102 12.17 5.29 17.51
CA GLU A 102 13.46 4.72 17.14
C GLU A 102 14.37 5.00 18.34
N LYS A 103 14.28 4.14 19.36
CA LYS A 103 15.38 3.98 20.30
C LYS A 103 16.52 3.59 19.40
N THR A 104 17.47 4.51 19.22
CA THR A 104 18.86 4.15 18.95
C THR A 104 19.14 2.93 19.82
N LEU A 105 19.18 1.75 19.21
CA LEU A 105 19.52 0.51 19.88
C LEU A 105 20.98 0.70 20.26
N ASP A 106 21.22 1.27 21.44
CA ASP A 106 22.49 1.17 22.12
C ASP A 106 22.63 -0.32 22.45
N CYS A 107 23.23 -1.08 21.52
CA CYS A 107 23.40 -2.53 21.58
C CYS A 107 24.40 -2.91 22.67
N ARG A 108 24.17 -2.46 23.90
CA ARG A 108 24.89 -2.93 25.06
C ARG A 108 24.38 -4.33 25.40
N PRO A 109 25.25 -5.30 25.66
CA PRO A 109 24.83 -6.62 26.08
C PRO A 109 24.03 -6.49 27.37
N VAL A 110 22.73 -6.79 27.29
CA VAL A 110 21.85 -6.86 28.46
C VAL A 110 22.18 -8.16 29.18
N THR A 111 22.76 -8.05 30.37
CA THR A 111 22.82 -9.17 31.32
C THR A 111 21.38 -9.54 31.68
N THR A 112 20.90 -10.66 31.13
CA THR A 112 19.60 -11.22 31.47
C THR A 112 19.66 -11.78 32.89
N SER A 113 18.94 -11.18 33.82
CA SER A 113 18.61 -11.81 35.10
C SER A 113 17.75 -13.05 34.87
N ALA A 114 17.82 -14.00 35.81
CA ALA A 114 17.09 -15.26 35.75
C ALA A 114 15.59 -15.05 35.50
N ILE A 115 15.01 -15.92 34.67
CA ILE A 115 13.60 -15.90 34.27
C ILE A 115 12.74 -16.02 35.52
N GLU A 116 12.09 -14.92 35.93
CA GLU A 116 11.02 -14.97 36.92
C GLU A 116 9.82 -15.70 36.31
N GLU A 117 9.28 -16.65 37.06
CA GLU A 117 8.12 -17.44 36.67
C GLU A 117 6.94 -16.51 36.38
N ILE A 118 6.42 -16.56 35.15
CA ILE A 118 5.31 -15.71 34.72
C ILE A 118 4.08 -16.10 35.55
N ASP A 119 3.63 -15.19 36.41
CA ASP A 119 2.37 -15.32 37.11
C ASP A 119 1.21 -15.40 36.10
N ARG A 120 0.71 -16.62 35.91
CA ARG A 120 -0.34 -16.94 34.95
C ARG A 120 -1.65 -16.22 35.26
N ALA A 121 -1.93 -15.91 36.53
CA ALA A 121 -3.14 -15.20 36.91
C ALA A 121 -3.09 -13.76 36.40
N ARG A 122 -1.93 -13.10 36.54
CA ARG A 122 -1.70 -11.74 36.06
C ARG A 122 -1.71 -11.66 34.53
N LEU A 123 -1.16 -12.66 33.84
CA LEU A 123 -1.23 -12.73 32.37
C LEU A 123 -2.67 -12.94 31.88
N HIS A 124 -3.42 -13.83 32.51
CA HIS A 124 -4.83 -14.08 32.17
C HIS A 124 -5.68 -12.82 32.35
N ASP A 125 -5.50 -12.10 33.46
CA ASP A 125 -6.22 -10.86 33.74
C ASP A 125 -5.88 -9.75 32.73
N TRP A 126 -4.60 -9.66 32.31
CA TRP A 126 -4.18 -8.73 31.26
C TRP A 126 -4.81 -9.07 29.90
N CYS A 127 -4.83 -10.36 29.52
CA CYS A 127 -5.46 -10.81 28.28
C CYS A 127 -6.96 -10.48 28.24
N TRP A 128 -7.67 -10.66 29.35
CA TRP A 128 -9.09 -10.32 29.44
C TRP A 128 -9.36 -8.83 29.24
N ARG A 129 -8.58 -7.96 29.90
CA ARG A 129 -8.72 -6.51 29.71
C ARG A 129 -8.48 -6.11 28.25
N MET A 130 -7.51 -6.72 27.58
CA MET A 130 -7.23 -6.43 26.17
C MET A 130 -8.37 -6.88 25.24
N VAL A 131 -9.03 -8.00 25.53
CA VAL A 131 -10.22 -8.45 24.78
C VAL A 131 -11.37 -7.46 24.92
N ASP A 132 -11.60 -6.91 26.10
CA ASP A 132 -12.67 -5.93 26.33
C ASP A 132 -12.39 -4.59 25.63
N VAL A 133 -11.14 -4.14 25.63
CA VAL A 133 -10.71 -2.97 24.83
C VAL A 133 -10.97 -3.21 23.35
N LEU A 134 -10.60 -4.38 22.82
CA LEU A 134 -10.81 -4.71 21.41
C LEU A 134 -12.30 -4.82 21.05
N ARG A 135 -13.15 -5.33 21.95
CA ARG A 135 -14.61 -5.37 21.77
C ARG A 135 -15.23 -3.98 21.79
N ALA A 136 -14.73 -3.08 22.64
CA ALA A 136 -15.23 -1.70 22.70
C ALA A 136 -14.86 -0.88 21.45
N VAL A 137 -13.77 -1.22 20.78
CA VAL A 137 -13.30 -0.56 19.54
C VAL A 137 -13.93 -1.17 18.29
N ALA A 138 -14.47 -2.38 18.37
CA ALA A 138 -15.15 -3.03 17.25
C ALA A 138 -16.51 -2.35 16.95
N PRO A 139 -16.81 -1.97 15.69
CA PRO A 139 -18.11 -1.43 15.34
C PRO A 139 -19.20 -2.49 15.54
N PRO A 140 -20.43 -2.12 15.93
CA PRO A 140 -21.52 -3.07 16.11
C PRO A 140 -21.80 -3.78 14.79
N ALA A 141 -21.78 -5.12 14.82
CA ALA A 141 -22.21 -5.94 13.71
C ALA A 141 -23.65 -5.56 13.36
N GLN A 142 -23.87 -4.97 12.19
CA GLN A 142 -25.23 -4.71 11.69
C GLN A 142 -25.93 -6.06 11.50
N GLY A 143 -26.83 -6.38 12.42
CA GLY A 143 -27.71 -7.53 12.31
C GLY A 143 -28.57 -7.39 11.07
N ARG A 144 -28.51 -8.39 10.19
CA ARG A 144 -29.57 -8.66 9.22
C ARG A 144 -30.75 -9.21 10.00
N ALA A 145 -31.79 -8.38 10.17
CA ALA A 145 -33.15 -8.82 10.44
C ALA A 145 -33.76 -9.43 9.18
#